data_AF-A0A970QIU6-F1
#
_entry.id   AF-A0A970QIU6-F1
#
_cell.length_a   1.000
_cell.length_b   1.000
_cell.length_c   1.000
_cell.angle_alpha   90.00
_cell.angle_beta   90.00
_cell.angle_gamma   90.00
#
_symmetry.space_group_name_H-M   'P 1'
#
loop_
_entity.id
_entity.type
_entity.pdbx_description
1 polymer ?
#
loop_
_entity_poly.entity_id
_entity_poly.type
_entity_poly.pdbx_seq_one_letter_code
_entity_poly.pdbx_strand_id
1 'polypeptide(L)'
;MEKIDTKQAINDLTLMLMYLTRFQEEGRPWPGFPKQDLAWKGYNFNVLNDLETEKLIGQTSHRSKLVFLTGQGLERSRALLERYHVLDWNQAPDSGVTRSS
;
A
#
# COMPACT_ATOMS: atom_id res chain seq x y z
N MET A 1 -22.66 -7.51 0.10
CA MET A 1 -21.93 -6.62 -0.82
C MET A 1 -20.98 -7.51 -1.61
N GLU A 2 -20.92 -7.35 -2.93
CA GLU A 2 -19.96 -8.08 -3.76
C GLU A 2 -18.54 -7.65 -3.36
N LYS A 3 -17.60 -8.60 -3.33
CA LYS A 3 -16.21 -8.28 -2.97
C LYS A 3 -15.50 -7.63 -4.16
N ILE A 4 -14.64 -6.65 -3.87
CA ILE A 4 -13.78 -5.98 -4.85
C ILE A 4 -12.69 -6.97 -5.28
N ASP A 5 -12.51 -7.11 -6.59
CA ASP A 5 -11.41 -7.89 -7.17
C ASP A 5 -10.04 -7.36 -6.72
N THR A 6 -9.08 -8.26 -6.51
CA THR A 6 -7.77 -7.91 -5.96
C THR A 6 -7.01 -6.90 -6.84
N LYS A 7 -7.09 -7.02 -8.17
CA LYS A 7 -6.40 -6.10 -9.08
C LYS A 7 -7.04 -4.71 -9.05
N GLN A 8 -8.37 -4.67 -9.01
CA GLN A 8 -9.11 -3.42 -8.87
C GLN A 8 -8.77 -2.74 -7.54
N ALA A 9 -8.78 -3.50 -6.44
CA ALA A 9 -8.44 -2.99 -5.12
C ALA A 9 -7.02 -2.42 -5.04
N ILE A 10 -6.02 -3.05 -5.68
CA ILE A 10 -4.65 -2.52 -5.71
C ILE A 10 -4.61 -1.13 -6.37
N ASN A 11 -5.30 -0.95 -7.50
CA ASN A 11 -5.36 0.35 -8.17
C ASN A 11 -6.05 1.40 -7.30
N ASP A 12 -7.19 1.04 -6.71
CA ASP A 12 -8.00 1.96 -5.89
C ASP A 12 -7.28 2.36 -4.60
N LEU A 13 -6.67 1.40 -3.90
CA LEU A 13 -5.89 1.67 -2.68
C LEU A 13 -4.66 2.51 -2.98
N THR A 14 -3.99 2.27 -4.11
CA THR A 14 -2.83 3.05 -4.54
C THR A 14 -3.20 4.50 -4.85
N LEU A 15 -4.31 4.72 -5.57
CA LEU A 15 -4.82 6.07 -5.85
C LEU A 15 -5.31 6.78 -4.58
N MET A 16 -6.03 6.08 -3.70
CA MET A 16 -6.47 6.62 -2.41
C MET A 16 -5.29 7.02 -1.53
N LEU A 17 -4.25 6.19 -1.44
CA LEU A 17 -3.05 6.51 -0.67
C LEU A 17 -2.35 7.75 -1.23
N MET A 18 -2.19 7.85 -2.55
CA MET A 18 -1.63 9.04 -3.20
C MET A 18 -2.46 10.28 -2.89
N TYR A 19 -3.79 10.18 -2.96
CA TYR A 19 -4.67 11.28 -2.63
C TYR A 19 -4.52 11.72 -1.16
N LEU A 20 -4.49 10.78 -0.21
CA LEU A 20 -4.36 11.09 1.22
C LEU A 20 -3.00 11.67 1.60
N THR A 21 -1.95 11.34 0.85
CA THR A 21 -0.57 11.78 1.13
C THR A 21 -0.10 12.91 0.22
N ARG A 22 -1.01 13.50 -0.56
CA ARG A 22 -0.67 14.59 -1.47
C ARG A 22 -0.30 15.86 -0.70
N PHE A 23 0.62 16.61 -1.26
CA PHE A 23 1.11 17.89 -0.74
C PHE A 23 1.22 18.91 -1.88
N GLN A 24 1.22 20.18 -1.51
CA GLN A 24 1.51 21.26 -2.43
C GLN A 24 2.92 21.76 -2.15
N GLU A 25 3.76 21.79 -3.18
CA GLU A 25 5.11 22.35 -3.03
C GLU A 25 5.02 23.87 -3.07
N GLU A 26 5.44 24.54 -1.99
CA GLU A 26 5.61 25.99 -1.97
C GLU A 26 6.82 26.35 -2.83
N GLY A 27 6.60 26.66 -4.11
CA GLY A 27 7.70 26.92 -5.01
C GLY A 27 7.36 26.91 -6.50
N ARG A 28 8.43 26.96 -7.32
CA ARG A 28 8.35 27.12 -8.78
C ARG A 28 7.47 26.02 -9.37
N PRO A 29 6.30 26.33 -9.95
CA PRO A 29 5.42 25.33 -10.54
C PRO A 29 6.17 24.57 -11.62
N TRP A 30 5.93 23.27 -11.71
CA TRP A 30 6.44 22.48 -12.83
C TRP A 30 5.94 23.13 -14.13
N PRO A 31 6.82 23.40 -15.12
CA PRO A 31 6.39 24.06 -16.35
C PRO A 31 5.24 23.30 -17.01
N GLY A 32 4.12 23.99 -17.24
CA GLY A 32 2.90 23.42 -17.81
C GLY A 32 1.86 22.94 -16.80
N PHE A 33 2.14 22.97 -15.48
CA PHE A 33 1.21 22.51 -14.45
C PHE A 33 1.23 23.41 -13.21
N PRO A 34 0.56 24.58 -13.24
CA PRO A 34 0.46 25.45 -12.09
C PRO A 34 -0.47 24.85 -11.01
N LYS A 35 0.01 24.76 -9.77
CA LYS A 35 -0.69 24.22 -8.57
C LYS A 35 -1.03 22.73 -8.67
N GLN A 36 -0.04 21.86 -8.45
CA GLN A 36 -0.26 20.42 -8.41
C GLN A 36 -0.38 19.90 -6.97
N ASP A 37 -1.36 19.03 -6.75
CA ASP A 37 -1.36 18.12 -5.62
C ASP A 37 -0.39 16.97 -5.94
N LEU A 38 0.83 17.07 -5.43
CA LEU A 38 1.91 16.11 -5.67
C LEU A 38 1.87 15.00 -4.62
N ALA A 39 2.21 13.76 -4.99
CA ALA A 39 2.36 12.67 -4.04
C ALA A 39 3.64 11.88 -4.34
N TRP A 40 4.27 11.33 -3.30
CA TRP A 40 5.43 10.45 -3.48
C TRP A 40 5.00 9.12 -4.11
N LYS A 41 5.81 8.61 -5.03
CA LYS A 41 5.60 7.29 -5.68
C LYS A 41 5.95 6.10 -4.77
N GLY A 42 6.54 6.37 -3.60
CA GLY A 42 6.96 5.36 -2.64
C GLY A 42 6.25 5.53 -1.30
N TYR A 43 6.34 4.51 -0.45
CA TYR A 43 5.79 4.57 0.90
C TYR A 43 6.48 5.65 1.74
N ASN A 44 5.70 6.33 2.59
CA ASN A 44 6.22 7.32 3.52
C ASN A 44 7.05 6.64 4.62
N PHE A 45 8.29 7.09 4.83
CA PHE A 45 9.22 6.49 5.81
C PHE A 45 8.69 6.54 7.25
N ASN A 46 7.97 7.60 7.63
CA ASN A 46 7.40 7.69 8.98
C ASN A 46 6.31 6.62 9.17
N VAL A 47 5.47 6.42 8.16
CA VAL A 47 4.45 5.35 8.19
C VAL A 47 5.11 3.98 8.30
N LEU A 48 6.22 3.73 7.60
CA LEU A 48 6.96 2.47 7.74
C LEU A 48 7.51 2.28 9.17
N ASN A 49 8.07 3.32 9.76
CA ASN A 49 8.58 3.27 11.14
C ASN A 49 7.47 3.04 12.16
N ASP A 50 6.29 3.64 11.97
CA ASP A 50 5.12 3.42 12.83
C ASP A 50 4.63 1.97 12.74
N LEU A 51 4.52 1.42 11.53
CA LEU A 51 4.12 0.02 11.30
C LEU A 51 5.14 -0.98 11.87
N GLU A 52 6.43 -0.65 11.83
CA GLU A 52 7.49 -1.45 12.47
C GLU A 52 7.41 -1.38 14.00
N THR A 53 7.15 -0.19 14.55
CA THR A 53 6.93 0.00 15.99
C THR A 53 5.72 -0.80 16.48
N GLU A 54 4.66 -0.85 15.68
CA GLU A 54 3.48 -1.69 15.90
C GLU A 54 3.73 -3.20 15.65
N LYS A 55 4.94 -3.60 15.28
CA LYS A 55 5.35 -4.99 14.97
C LYS A 55 4.56 -5.62 13.84
N LEU A 56 3.99 -4.83 12.94
CA LEU A 56 3.26 -5.33 11.76
C LEU A 56 4.19 -5.67 10.61
N ILE A 57 5.27 -4.90 10.48
CA ILE A 57 6.34 -5.14 9.51
C ILE A 57 7.68 -5.25 10.21
N GLY A 58 8.65 -5.86 9.55
CA GLY A 58 10.06 -5.72 9.90
C GLY A 58 10.87 -5.22 8.71
N GLN A 59 11.77 -4.28 8.96
CA GLN A 59 12.69 -3.76 7.95
C GLN A 59 13.96 -4.61 7.92
N THR A 60 14.37 -5.07 6.73
CA THR A 60 15.59 -5.90 6.59
C THR A 60 16.86 -5.05 6.69
N SER A 61 16.82 -3.81 6.21
CA SER A 61 17.82 -2.76 6.47
C SER A 61 17.27 -1.41 6.00
N HIS A 62 17.80 -0.30 6.52
CA HIS A 62 17.44 1.06 6.04
C HIS A 62 17.85 1.34 4.58
N ARG A 63 18.63 0.46 3.95
CA ARG A 63 19.10 0.61 2.56
C ARG A 63 18.38 -0.34 1.60
N SER A 64 17.64 -1.32 2.11
CA SER A 64 16.87 -2.24 1.29
C SER A 64 15.50 -1.65 1.01
N LYS A 65 14.94 -1.99 -0.15
CA LYS A 65 13.56 -1.65 -0.53
C LYS A 65 12.56 -2.71 -0.05
N LEU A 66 13.01 -3.61 0.84
CA LEU A 66 12.29 -4.82 1.23
C LEU A 66 11.87 -4.74 2.69
N VAL A 67 10.57 -4.92 2.90
CA VAL A 67 9.94 -5.14 4.21
C VAL A 67 9.29 -6.52 4.19
N PHE A 68 9.26 -7.20 5.33
CA PHE A 68 8.45 -8.40 5.49
C PHE A 68 7.27 -8.12 6.42
N LEU A 69 6.14 -8.76 6.16
CA LEU A 69 4.99 -8.75 7.08
C LEU A 69 5.28 -9.76 8.20
N THR A 70 5.07 -9.33 9.44
CA THR A 70 5.09 -10.26 10.58
C THR A 70 3.82 -11.09 10.60
N GLY A 71 3.72 -12.07 11.50
CA GLY A 71 2.47 -12.81 11.73
C GLY A 71 1.30 -11.86 12.06
N GLN A 72 1.55 -10.85 12.90
CA GLN A 72 0.56 -9.83 13.26
C GLN A 72 0.21 -8.93 12.08
N GLY A 73 1.18 -8.58 11.24
CA GLY A 73 0.96 -7.82 10.01
C GLY A 73 0.07 -8.57 9.02
N LEU A 74 0.29 -9.87 8.85
CA LEU A 74 -0.55 -10.72 8.00
C LEU A 74 -1.98 -10.81 8.51
N GLU A 75 -2.17 -11.02 9.82
CA GLU A 75 -3.49 -11.08 10.45
C GLU A 75 -4.25 -9.75 10.28
N ARG A 76 -3.61 -8.63 10.61
CA ARG A 76 -4.20 -7.30 10.43
C ARG A 76 -4.51 -7.00 8.97
N SER A 77 -3.66 -7.41 8.04
CA SER A 77 -3.90 -7.25 6.61
C SER A 77 -5.14 -8.02 6.15
N ARG A 78 -5.32 -9.27 6.59
CA ARG A 78 -6.52 -10.07 6.28
C ARG A 78 -7.79 -9.44 6.86
N ALA A 79 -7.74 -8.97 8.10
CA ALA A 79 -8.86 -8.26 8.72
C ALA A 79 -9.24 -6.97 7.95
N LEU A 80 -8.26 -6.26 7.38
CA LEU A 80 -8.51 -5.11 6.52
C LEU A 80 -9.19 -5.53 5.21
N LEU A 81 -8.74 -6.61 4.57
CA LEU A 81 -9.38 -7.13 3.35
C LEU A 81 -10.85 -7.50 3.62
N GLU A 82 -11.15 -8.15 4.74
CA GLU A 82 -12.52 -8.47 5.14
C GLU A 82 -13.35 -7.20 5.38
N ARG A 83 -12.82 -6.25 6.14
CA ARG A 83 -13.49 -4.98 6.48
C ARG A 83 -13.86 -4.16 5.24
N TYR A 84 -12.98 -4.13 4.25
CA TYR A 84 -13.19 -3.38 3.00
C TYR A 84 -13.79 -4.25 1.88
N HIS A 85 -14.20 -5.48 2.18
CA HIS A 85 -14.77 -6.42 1.22
C HIS A 85 -13.87 -6.63 -0.01
N VAL A 86 -12.57 -6.81 0.18
CA VAL A 86 -11.59 -7.08 -0.88
C VAL A 86 -11.25 -8.57 -0.94
N LEU A 87 -11.09 -9.13 -2.14
CA LEU A 87 -10.59 -10.50 -2.33
C LEU A 87 -9.09 -10.57 -2.05
N ASP A 88 -8.66 -11.62 -1.34
CA ASP A 88 -7.24 -12.00 -1.27
C ASP A 88 -6.85 -12.71 -2.58
N TRP A 89 -5.58 -12.63 -2.97
CA TRP A 89 -5.04 -13.35 -4.12
C TRP A 89 -5.28 -14.87 -4.04
N ASN A 90 -5.34 -15.44 -2.84
CA ASN A 90 -5.68 -16.86 -2.65
C ASN A 90 -7.16 -17.18 -2.95
N GLN A 91 -7.99 -16.16 -3.15
CA GLN A 91 -9.42 -16.24 -3.43
C GLN A 91 -9.77 -15.58 -4.78
N ALA A 92 -8.79 -14.99 -5.47
CA ALA A 92 -8.99 -14.34 -6.75
C ALA A 92 -9.14 -15.41 -7.85
N PRO A 93 -10.13 -15.28 -8.76
CA PRO A 93 -10.43 -16.30 -9.77
C PRO A 93 -9.32 -16.53 -10.81
N ASP A 94 -8.30 -15.66 -10.86
CA ASP A 94 -7.18 -15.70 -11.81
C ASP A 94 -5.81 -15.76 -11.10
N SER A 95 -5.74 -16.43 -9.94
CA SER A 95 -4.49 -16.56 -9.19
C SER A 95 -3.52 -17.55 -9.86
N GLY A 96 -2.87 -17.11 -10.94
CA GLY A 96 -1.75 -17.79 -11.59
C GLY A 96 -0.46 -17.84 -10.74
N VAL A 97 -0.59 -17.99 -9.43
CA VAL A 97 0.52 -18.09 -8.48
C VAL A 97 0.58 -19.51 -7.94
N THR A 98 1.28 -20.39 -8.66
CA THR A 98 1.78 -21.64 -8.09
C THR A 98 2.83 -21.30 -7.02
N ARG A 99 2.49 -21.53 -5.75
CA ARG A 99 3.48 -21.55 -4.67
C ARG A 99 4.28 -22.85 -4.80
N SER A 100 5.55 -22.74 -5.18
CA SER A 100 6.53 -23.79 -4.92
C SER A 100 6.74 -23.89 -3.41
N SER A 101 6.49 -25.09 -2.87
CA SER A 101 6.70 -25.49 -1.47
C SER A 101 8.14 -25.37 -1.02
#